data_AF-A0A941U1G7-F1
#
_entry.id   AF-A0A941U1G7-F1
#
_cell.length_a   1.000
_cell.length_b   1.000
_cell.length_c   1.000
_cell.angle_alpha   90.00
_cell.angle_beta   90.00
_cell.angle_gamma   90.00
#
_symmetry.space_group_name_H-M   'P 1'
#
loop_
_entity.id
_entity.type
_entity.pdbx_description
1 polymer ?
#
loop_
_entity_poly.entity_id
_entity_poly.type
_entity_poly.pdbx_seq_one_letter_code
_entity_poly.pdbx_strand_id
1 'polypeptide(L)'
;MFAPVRQLLAVIDGTDDDAEVVHHATAIAAAGGGRVGFVELRGTPGADPGTDRSRRRERMAKALAAAHALGVPVEAWAPAADAAAAVLRARTRRCDLLVTASTALAERCARSGQAALVAAGAASALAMRVSAALHAEHRRQADAVHRALQQLAGARRRPIAVEAAAMRAALAELHAAARHHELEERVLFPALRRRSRAWDAELDELSRQHRREAELLGALGRAAQGLEAPVPAARSAAAEALLEGMQAYAAFVWEHQGREEGVVLPAARRCLRDEAWAAVDAAWREAQGAAPARRLHADGAAPCAPA
;
A
#
# COMPACT_ATOMS: atom_id res chain seq x y z
N MET A 1 -30.61 -12.60 -19.92
CA MET A 1 -30.46 -11.55 -18.89
C MET A 1 -29.79 -12.21 -17.70
N PHE A 2 -28.51 -11.93 -17.46
CA PHE A 2 -27.82 -12.49 -16.29
C PHE A 2 -28.41 -11.86 -15.02
N ALA A 3 -28.61 -12.67 -13.97
CA ALA A 3 -29.04 -12.14 -12.67
C ALA A 3 -27.98 -11.12 -12.18
N PRO A 4 -28.38 -9.98 -11.60
CA PRO A 4 -27.43 -9.01 -11.09
C PRO A 4 -26.60 -9.66 -9.96
N VAL A 5 -25.28 -9.48 -10.02
CA VAL A 5 -24.38 -9.96 -8.96
C VAL A 5 -24.70 -9.18 -7.69
N ARG A 6 -25.07 -9.89 -6.62
CA ARG A 6 -25.49 -9.30 -5.35
C ARG A 6 -24.35 -9.24 -4.35
N GLN A 7 -23.55 -10.28 -4.26
CA GLN A 7 -22.51 -10.42 -3.24
C GLN A 7 -21.30 -11.19 -3.78
N LEU A 8 -20.14 -10.55 -3.79
CA LEU A 8 -18.86 -11.21 -4.05
C LEU A 8 -18.11 -11.46 -2.75
N LEU A 9 -17.21 -12.45 -2.77
CA LEU A 9 -16.17 -12.62 -1.76
C LEU A 9 -14.80 -12.48 -2.42
N ALA A 10 -14.01 -11.50 -1.98
CA ALA A 10 -12.61 -11.37 -2.35
C ALA A 10 -11.73 -11.96 -1.25
N VAL A 11 -10.87 -12.91 -1.61
CA VAL A 11 -9.97 -13.58 -0.68
C VAL A 11 -8.58 -13.00 -0.83
N ILE A 12 -8.11 -12.35 0.23
CA ILE A 12 -6.81 -11.71 0.37
C ILE A 12 -5.87 -12.71 1.04
N ASP A 13 -4.75 -13.03 0.42
CA ASP A 13 -3.80 -14.04 0.90
C ASP A 13 -2.42 -13.48 1.28
N GLY A 14 -2.21 -12.17 1.12
CA GLY A 14 -0.99 -11.48 1.49
C GLY A 14 0.09 -11.49 0.41
N THR A 15 -0.25 -11.90 -0.81
CA THR A 15 0.63 -11.84 -1.98
C THR A 15 0.50 -10.51 -2.72
N ASP A 16 1.44 -10.23 -3.64
CA ASP A 16 1.37 -9.03 -4.51
C ASP A 16 0.16 -9.06 -5.46
N ASP A 17 -0.48 -10.22 -5.64
CA ASP A 17 -1.67 -10.40 -6.47
C ASP A 17 -2.96 -9.96 -5.75
N ASP A 18 -2.90 -9.63 -4.44
CA ASP A 18 -4.04 -9.10 -3.69
C ASP A 18 -4.64 -7.85 -4.35
N ALA A 19 -3.79 -7.00 -4.94
CA ALA A 19 -4.24 -5.82 -5.68
C ALA A 19 -5.12 -6.19 -6.90
N GLU A 20 -4.78 -7.26 -7.61
CA GLU A 20 -5.60 -7.79 -8.72
C GLU A 20 -6.91 -8.37 -8.23
N VAL A 21 -6.89 -9.10 -7.12
CA VAL A 21 -8.10 -9.66 -6.50
C VAL A 21 -9.07 -8.54 -6.12
N VAL A 22 -8.56 -7.52 -5.43
CA VAL A 22 -9.33 -6.34 -5.01
C VAL A 22 -9.88 -5.61 -6.24
N HIS A 23 -9.04 -5.36 -7.25
CA HIS A 23 -9.46 -4.71 -8.49
C HIS A 23 -10.60 -5.46 -9.18
N HIS A 24 -10.45 -6.76 -9.43
CA HIS A 24 -11.46 -7.53 -10.16
C HIS A 24 -12.76 -7.64 -9.37
N ALA A 25 -12.68 -7.90 -8.06
CA ALA A 25 -13.87 -7.98 -7.22
C ALA A 25 -14.66 -6.66 -7.20
N THR A 26 -13.96 -5.53 -7.04
CA THR A 26 -14.59 -4.21 -7.01
C THR A 26 -15.13 -3.81 -8.38
N ALA A 27 -14.40 -4.06 -9.47
CA ALA A 27 -14.86 -3.76 -10.83
C ALA A 27 -16.12 -4.57 -11.21
N ILE A 28 -16.17 -5.86 -10.87
CA ILE A 28 -17.35 -6.70 -11.11
C ILE A 28 -18.54 -6.23 -10.26
N ALA A 29 -18.31 -5.91 -8.99
CA ALA A 29 -19.35 -5.40 -8.12
C ALA A 29 -19.92 -4.06 -8.63
N ALA A 30 -19.05 -3.12 -9.02
CA ALA A 30 -19.44 -1.84 -9.58
C ALA A 30 -20.29 -1.99 -10.85
N ALA A 31 -19.85 -2.86 -11.78
CA ALA A 31 -20.57 -3.12 -13.02
C ALA A 31 -21.93 -3.83 -12.80
N GLY A 32 -22.02 -4.67 -11.77
CA GLY A 32 -23.21 -5.46 -11.44
C GLY A 32 -24.18 -4.79 -10.46
N GLY A 33 -23.83 -3.65 -9.88
CA GLY A 33 -24.59 -3.04 -8.77
C GLY A 33 -24.56 -3.89 -7.48
N GLY A 34 -23.49 -4.64 -7.27
CA GLY A 34 -23.31 -5.57 -6.15
C GLY A 34 -22.47 -5.00 -5.02
N ARG A 35 -22.10 -5.87 -4.07
CA ARG A 35 -21.21 -5.54 -2.95
C ARG A 35 -20.09 -6.57 -2.78
N VAL A 36 -19.00 -6.18 -2.13
CA VAL A 36 -17.84 -7.06 -1.89
C VAL A 36 -17.64 -7.31 -0.40
N GLY A 37 -17.54 -8.59 -0.03
CA GLY A 37 -16.97 -8.99 1.25
C GLY A 37 -15.48 -9.28 1.08
N PHE A 38 -14.62 -8.63 1.86
CA PHE A 38 -13.19 -8.95 1.89
C PHE A 38 -12.89 -9.89 3.05
N VAL A 39 -12.15 -10.96 2.79
CA VAL A 39 -11.68 -11.88 3.82
C VAL A 39 -10.20 -12.17 3.65
N GLU A 40 -9.46 -12.09 4.75
CA GLU A 40 -8.08 -12.55 4.77
C GLU A 40 -8.00 -14.03 5.16
N LEU A 41 -7.10 -14.77 4.53
CA LEU A 41 -6.65 -16.06 5.05
C LEU A 41 -5.69 -15.84 6.21
N ARG A 42 -5.85 -16.59 7.30
CA ARG A 42 -4.87 -16.55 8.40
C ARG A 42 -3.51 -17.02 7.86
N GLY A 43 -2.47 -16.23 8.14
CA GLY A 43 -1.10 -16.55 7.76
C GLY A 43 -0.57 -17.80 8.45
N THR A 44 0.62 -18.23 8.02
CA THR A 44 1.32 -19.40 8.57
C THR A 44 1.56 -19.27 10.09
N PRO A 45 1.32 -20.32 10.89
CA PRO A 45 1.65 -20.32 12.31
C PRO A 45 3.14 -20.00 12.53
N GLY A 46 3.44 -19.00 13.37
CA GLY A 46 4.82 -18.66 13.75
C GLY A 46 5.19 -17.17 13.62
N ALA A 47 4.37 -16.35 12.96
CA ALA A 47 4.58 -14.89 12.95
C ALA A 47 4.27 -14.28 14.33
N ASP A 48 4.99 -13.22 14.70
CA ASP A 48 4.66 -12.43 15.90
C ASP A 48 3.20 -11.92 15.83
N PRO A 49 2.34 -12.20 16.83
CA PRO A 49 0.91 -11.87 16.77
C PRO A 49 0.60 -10.38 16.60
N GLY A 50 1.49 -9.50 17.09
CA GLY A 50 1.35 -8.04 16.94
C GLY A 50 1.60 -7.61 15.50
N THR A 51 2.71 -8.06 14.94
CA THR A 51 3.12 -7.84 13.55
C THR A 51 2.08 -8.36 12.57
N ASP A 52 1.64 -9.60 12.76
CA ASP A 52 0.62 -10.26 11.94
C ASP A 52 -0.71 -9.49 11.97
N ARG A 53 -1.14 -8.99 13.14
CA ARG A 53 -2.33 -8.13 13.25
C ARG A 53 -2.16 -6.80 12.51
N SER A 54 -0.98 -6.17 12.60
CA SER A 54 -0.71 -4.90 11.92
C SER A 54 -0.73 -5.06 10.40
N ARG A 55 -0.07 -6.10 9.86
CA ARG A 55 -0.08 -6.40 8.43
C ARG A 55 -1.46 -6.75 7.89
N ARG A 56 -2.30 -7.41 8.69
CA ARG A 56 -3.72 -7.62 8.34
C ARG A 56 -4.51 -6.32 8.22
N ARG A 57 -4.32 -5.42 9.17
CA ARG A 57 -4.98 -4.10 9.13
C ARG A 57 -4.57 -3.31 7.91
N GLU A 58 -3.29 -3.34 7.54
CA GLU A 58 -2.78 -2.75 6.30
C GLU A 58 -3.54 -3.28 5.08
N ARG A 59 -3.52 -4.61 4.85
CA ARG A 59 -4.14 -5.21 3.67
C ARG A 59 -5.63 -4.94 3.59
N MET A 60 -6.32 -5.03 4.72
CA MET A 60 -7.75 -4.71 4.79
C MET A 60 -8.01 -3.23 4.51
N ALA A 61 -7.20 -2.31 5.05
CA ALA A 61 -7.33 -0.88 4.78
C ALA A 61 -7.15 -0.57 3.29
N LYS A 62 -6.13 -1.17 2.65
CA LYS A 62 -5.90 -1.05 1.20
C LYS A 62 -7.10 -1.53 0.38
N ALA A 63 -7.61 -2.72 0.70
CA ALA A 63 -8.75 -3.31 -0.01
C ALA A 63 -10.03 -2.47 0.12
N LEU A 64 -10.31 -1.96 1.32
CA LEU A 64 -11.46 -1.09 1.57
C LEU A 64 -11.31 0.26 0.85
N ALA A 65 -10.11 0.84 0.85
CA ALA A 65 -9.84 2.11 0.19
C ALA A 65 -10.12 2.04 -1.32
N ALA A 66 -9.62 0.98 -1.98
CA ALA A 66 -9.87 0.75 -3.41
C ALA A 66 -11.38 0.65 -3.72
N ALA A 67 -12.12 -0.08 -2.89
CA ALA A 67 -13.54 -0.26 -3.12
C ALA A 67 -14.37 1.00 -2.85
N HIS A 68 -14.02 1.76 -1.81
CA HIS A 68 -14.64 3.05 -1.50
C HIS A 68 -14.40 4.07 -2.60
N ALA A 69 -13.19 4.12 -3.17
CA ALA A 69 -12.86 4.98 -4.31
C ALA A 69 -13.74 4.70 -5.55
N LEU A 70 -14.17 3.45 -5.72
CA LEU A 70 -15.08 3.04 -6.79
C LEU A 70 -16.57 3.10 -6.41
N GLY A 71 -16.91 3.60 -5.21
CA GLY A 71 -18.30 3.68 -4.73
C GLY A 71 -18.96 2.32 -4.50
N VAL A 72 -18.17 1.26 -4.33
CA VAL A 72 -18.67 -0.10 -4.13
C VAL A 72 -19.01 -0.32 -2.65
N PRO A 73 -20.23 -0.78 -2.31
CA PRO A 73 -20.54 -1.17 -0.95
C PRO A 73 -19.65 -2.35 -0.51
N VAL A 74 -19.02 -2.24 0.66
CA VAL A 74 -18.09 -3.25 1.16
C VAL A 74 -18.29 -3.62 2.61
N GLU A 75 -17.77 -4.78 2.96
CA GLU A 75 -17.73 -5.29 4.33
C GLU A 75 -16.42 -6.04 4.56
N ALA A 76 -15.72 -5.71 5.65
CA ALA A 76 -14.57 -6.46 6.11
C ALA A 76 -15.04 -7.65 6.96
N TRP A 77 -14.74 -8.87 6.53
CA TRP A 77 -15.12 -10.08 7.24
C TRP A 77 -13.98 -10.59 8.12
N ALA A 78 -14.31 -11.25 9.23
CA ALA A 78 -13.32 -11.83 10.14
C ALA A 78 -12.40 -12.82 9.40
N PRO A 79 -11.08 -12.90 9.68
CA PRO A 79 -10.18 -13.78 8.93
C PRO A 79 -10.66 -15.23 8.88
N ALA A 80 -10.53 -15.87 7.72
CA ALA A 80 -10.81 -17.30 7.55
C ALA A 80 -9.62 -18.12 8.04
N ALA A 81 -9.89 -19.26 8.68
CA ALA A 81 -8.83 -20.14 9.17
C ALA A 81 -8.00 -20.72 8.01
N ASP A 82 -8.65 -21.06 6.91
CA ASP A 82 -8.06 -21.62 5.71
C ASP A 82 -8.97 -21.43 4.48
N ALA A 83 -8.52 -21.97 3.34
CA ALA A 83 -9.26 -22.00 2.09
C ALA A 83 -10.65 -22.67 2.20
N ALA A 84 -10.77 -23.75 2.98
CA ALA A 84 -12.05 -24.45 3.12
C ALA A 84 -13.07 -23.60 3.89
N ALA A 85 -12.63 -22.91 4.94
CA ALA A 85 -13.45 -21.98 5.70
C ALA A 85 -13.90 -20.77 4.85
N ALA A 86 -13.04 -20.28 3.95
CA ALA A 86 -13.40 -19.22 3.01
C ALA A 86 -14.51 -19.68 2.03
N VAL A 87 -14.37 -20.87 1.45
CA VAL A 87 -15.38 -21.45 0.54
C VAL A 87 -16.71 -21.71 1.26
N LEU A 88 -16.67 -22.30 2.45
CA LEU A 88 -17.87 -22.54 3.25
C LEU A 88 -18.60 -21.22 3.54
N ARG A 89 -17.85 -20.18 3.91
CA ARG A 89 -18.42 -18.86 4.17
C ARG A 89 -19.07 -18.24 2.92
N ALA A 90 -18.42 -18.34 1.76
CA ALA A 90 -18.99 -17.87 0.50
C ALA A 90 -20.36 -18.52 0.25
N ARG A 91 -20.47 -19.83 0.46
CA ARG A 91 -21.72 -20.58 0.30
C ARG A 91 -22.78 -20.17 1.33
N THR A 92 -22.41 -20.08 2.62
CA THR A 92 -23.33 -19.70 3.71
C THR A 92 -23.88 -18.29 3.51
N ARG A 93 -23.06 -17.36 3.01
CA ARG A 93 -23.46 -15.98 2.71
C ARG A 93 -24.07 -15.82 1.31
N ARG A 94 -24.21 -16.91 0.55
CA ARG A 94 -24.74 -16.94 -0.82
C ARG A 94 -24.01 -15.97 -1.75
N CYS A 95 -22.68 -15.95 -1.68
CA CYS A 95 -21.87 -15.18 -2.61
C CYS A 95 -21.98 -15.78 -4.02
N ASP A 96 -22.25 -14.92 -4.99
CA ASP A 96 -22.36 -15.29 -6.40
C ASP A 96 -21.00 -15.70 -6.99
N LEU A 97 -19.94 -15.03 -6.53
CA LEU A 97 -18.58 -15.22 -7.03
C LEU A 97 -17.56 -15.08 -5.90
N LEU A 98 -16.58 -15.98 -5.88
CA LEU A 98 -15.36 -15.84 -5.10
C LEU A 98 -14.23 -15.36 -6.03
N VAL A 99 -13.50 -14.32 -5.65
CA VAL A 99 -12.33 -13.82 -6.38
C VAL A 99 -11.07 -14.10 -5.57
N THR A 100 -10.04 -14.66 -6.21
CA THR A 100 -8.82 -15.15 -5.54
C THR A 100 -7.63 -15.09 -6.49
N ALA A 101 -6.41 -14.92 -5.97
CA ALA A 101 -5.17 -15.14 -6.74
C ALA A 101 -4.80 -16.63 -6.79
N SER A 102 -5.20 -17.41 -5.78
CA SER A 102 -4.90 -18.83 -5.66
C SER A 102 -5.70 -19.72 -6.62
N THR A 103 -5.01 -20.37 -7.55
CA THR A 103 -5.57 -21.43 -8.42
C THR A 103 -6.07 -22.61 -7.60
N ALA A 104 -5.34 -23.02 -6.56
CA ALA A 104 -5.74 -24.11 -5.66
C ALA A 104 -7.05 -23.81 -4.92
N LEU A 105 -7.30 -22.55 -4.54
CA LEU A 105 -8.57 -22.13 -3.97
C LEU A 105 -9.70 -22.19 -5.02
N ALA A 106 -9.45 -21.71 -6.24
CA ALA A 106 -10.44 -21.77 -7.32
C ALA A 106 -10.83 -23.23 -7.67
N GLU A 107 -9.88 -24.16 -7.73
CA GLU A 107 -10.16 -25.58 -7.92
C GLU A 107 -11.01 -26.16 -6.77
N ARG A 108 -10.76 -25.72 -5.53
CA ARG A 108 -11.57 -26.12 -4.37
C ARG A 108 -13.00 -25.59 -4.48
N CYS A 109 -13.16 -24.34 -4.92
CA CYS A 109 -14.47 -23.78 -5.23
C CYS A 109 -15.22 -24.65 -6.25
N ALA A 110 -14.56 -25.01 -7.36
CA ALA A 110 -15.14 -25.86 -8.41
C ALA A 110 -15.61 -27.21 -7.84
N ARG A 111 -14.79 -27.91 -7.05
CA ARG A 111 -15.17 -29.18 -6.40
C ARG A 111 -16.36 -29.04 -5.43
N SER A 112 -16.55 -27.86 -4.85
CA SER A 112 -17.65 -27.57 -3.93
C SER A 112 -18.90 -26.99 -4.61
N GLY A 113 -18.86 -26.74 -5.93
CA GLY A 113 -19.94 -26.05 -6.66
C GLY A 113 -20.07 -24.56 -6.31
N GLN A 114 -18.99 -23.91 -5.86
CA GLN A 114 -18.90 -22.46 -5.70
C GLN A 114 -18.23 -21.88 -6.96
N ALA A 115 -18.81 -20.85 -7.57
CA ALA A 115 -18.16 -20.15 -8.68
C ALA A 115 -16.97 -19.34 -8.15
N ALA A 116 -15.84 -19.41 -8.86
CA ALA A 116 -14.64 -18.65 -8.54
C ALA A 116 -13.98 -18.05 -9.80
N LEU A 117 -13.37 -16.89 -9.63
CA LEU A 117 -12.53 -16.21 -10.58
C LEU A 117 -11.10 -16.16 -10.03
N VAL A 118 -10.14 -16.65 -10.82
CA VAL A 118 -8.73 -16.41 -10.55
C VAL A 118 -8.37 -15.05 -11.13
N ALA A 119 -8.05 -14.09 -10.26
CA ALA A 119 -7.59 -12.77 -10.68
C ALA A 119 -6.14 -12.90 -11.18
N ALA A 120 -5.89 -12.46 -12.41
CA ALA A 120 -4.57 -12.43 -13.00
C ALA A 120 -4.40 -11.11 -13.76
N GLY A 121 -3.25 -10.46 -13.58
CA GLY A 121 -2.93 -9.23 -14.28
C GLY A 121 -2.58 -9.50 -15.75
N ALA A 122 -3.48 -9.15 -16.67
CA ALA A 122 -3.14 -9.09 -18.10
C ALA A 122 -2.56 -7.71 -18.41
N ALA A 123 -1.23 -7.62 -18.53
CA ALA A 123 -0.54 -6.37 -18.85
C ALA A 123 0.75 -6.62 -19.65
N SER A 124 1.24 -5.58 -20.36
CA SER A 124 2.51 -5.68 -21.07
C SER A 124 3.70 -5.78 -20.11
N ALA A 125 4.84 -6.28 -20.59
CA ALA A 125 6.03 -6.47 -19.75
C ALA A 125 6.53 -5.16 -19.11
N LEU A 126 6.36 -4.02 -19.79
CA LEU A 126 6.69 -2.70 -19.25
C LEU A 126 5.76 -2.30 -18.12
N ALA A 127 4.45 -2.47 -18.31
CA ALA A 127 3.45 -2.20 -17.28
C ALA A 127 3.69 -3.06 -16.03
N MET A 128 3.96 -4.35 -16.20
CA MET A 128 4.28 -5.26 -15.09
C MET A 128 5.53 -4.82 -14.33
N ARG A 129 6.57 -4.36 -15.04
CA ARG A 129 7.81 -3.90 -14.40
C ARG A 129 7.61 -2.64 -13.58
N VAL A 130 6.92 -1.63 -14.11
CA VAL A 130 6.64 -0.38 -13.39
C VAL A 130 5.77 -0.67 -12.18
N SER A 131 4.71 -1.46 -12.32
CA SER A 131 3.85 -1.82 -11.18
C SER A 131 4.62 -2.58 -10.10
N ALA A 132 5.50 -3.51 -10.49
CA ALA A 132 6.34 -4.21 -9.52
C ALA A 132 7.30 -3.27 -8.78
N ALA A 133 7.83 -2.25 -9.46
CA ALA A 133 8.67 -1.22 -8.85
C ALA A 133 7.86 -0.35 -7.87
N LEU A 134 6.64 0.06 -8.22
CA LEU A 134 5.76 0.82 -7.32
C LEU A 134 5.36 -0.01 -6.10
N HIS A 135 4.90 -1.25 -6.29
CA HIS A 135 4.59 -2.16 -5.18
C HIS A 135 5.81 -2.39 -4.27
N ALA A 136 7.03 -2.46 -4.83
CA ALA A 136 8.24 -2.58 -4.03
C ALA A 136 8.50 -1.34 -3.17
N GLU A 137 8.18 -0.14 -3.66
CA GLU A 137 8.24 1.08 -2.85
C GLU A 137 7.18 1.09 -1.74
N HIS A 138 5.95 0.69 -2.06
CA HIS A 138 4.87 0.60 -1.07
C HIS A 138 5.20 -0.40 0.03
N ARG A 139 5.74 -1.57 -0.32
CA ARG A 139 6.22 -2.56 0.66
C ARG A 139 7.33 -2.01 1.54
N ARG A 140 8.28 -1.26 0.96
CA ARG A 140 9.36 -0.61 1.73
C ARG A 140 8.80 0.38 2.74
N GLN A 141 7.84 1.21 2.32
CA GLN A 141 7.16 2.17 3.19
C GLN A 141 6.36 1.46 4.28
N ALA A 142 5.60 0.42 3.94
CA ALA A 142 4.83 -0.38 4.88
C ALA A 142 5.73 -1.05 5.93
N ASP A 143 6.85 -1.63 5.50
CA ASP A 143 7.81 -2.24 6.42
C ASP A 143 8.44 -1.22 7.38
N ALA A 144 8.77 -0.01 6.91
CA ALA A 144 9.23 1.09 7.76
C ALA A 144 8.13 1.52 8.76
N VAL A 145 6.87 1.60 8.31
CA VAL A 145 5.72 1.91 9.16
C VAL A 145 5.56 0.88 10.28
N HIS A 146 5.57 -0.42 9.94
CA HIS A 146 5.43 -1.50 10.93
C HIS A 146 6.58 -1.50 11.94
N ARG A 147 7.82 -1.32 11.48
CA ARG A 147 8.99 -1.21 12.37
C ARG A 147 8.83 -0.02 13.34
N ALA A 148 8.45 1.15 12.85
CA ALA A 148 8.27 2.34 13.68
C ALA A 148 7.16 2.14 14.73
N LEU A 149 6.01 1.59 14.33
CA LEU A 149 4.91 1.27 15.24
C LEU A 149 5.31 0.26 16.32
N GLN A 150 6.09 -0.77 15.97
CA GLN A 150 6.59 -1.75 16.93
C GLN A 150 7.55 -1.12 17.94
N GLN A 151 8.48 -0.29 17.47
CA GLN A 151 9.42 0.43 18.34
C GLN A 151 8.67 1.35 19.33
N LEU A 152 7.72 2.13 18.83
CA LEU A 152 6.91 3.06 19.64
C LEU A 152 6.00 2.32 20.63
N ALA A 153 5.39 1.19 20.23
CA ALA A 153 4.58 0.36 21.12
C ALA A 153 5.42 -0.31 22.23
N GLY A 154 6.65 -0.74 21.91
CA GLY A 154 7.59 -1.26 22.89
C GLY A 154 8.00 -0.23 23.92
N ALA A 155 8.18 1.03 23.51
CA ALA A 155 8.57 2.11 24.39
C ALA A 155 7.51 2.52 25.42
N ARG A 156 6.21 2.32 25.14
CA ARG A 156 5.16 2.46 26.16
C ARG A 156 5.37 1.53 27.37
N ARG A 157 6.04 0.40 27.18
CA ARG A 157 6.35 -0.56 28.25
C ARG A 157 7.69 -0.29 28.93
N ARG A 158 8.60 0.41 28.24
CA ARG A 158 9.95 0.78 28.71
C ARG A 158 10.32 2.18 28.18
N PRO A 159 10.14 3.26 28.96
CA PRO A 159 10.24 4.66 28.51
C PRO A 159 11.61 5.12 27.95
N ILE A 160 12.65 4.28 28.02
CA ILE A 160 14.01 4.57 27.54
C ILE A 160 14.25 4.02 26.12
N ALA A 161 13.27 3.36 25.51
CA ALA A 161 13.50 2.53 24.31
C ALA A 161 13.38 3.22 22.94
N VAL A 162 12.85 4.45 22.83
CA VAL A 162 12.86 5.16 21.54
C VAL A 162 14.11 6.02 21.43
N GLU A 163 15.09 5.53 20.70
CA GLU A 163 16.25 6.34 20.33
C GLU A 163 15.83 7.37 19.28
N ALA A 164 16.06 8.66 19.56
CA ALA A 164 15.75 9.74 18.63
C ALA A 164 16.43 9.53 17.26
N ALA A 165 17.64 8.96 17.26
CA ALA A 165 18.36 8.59 16.04
C ALA A 165 17.62 7.51 15.22
N ALA A 166 17.11 6.47 15.88
CA ALA A 166 16.34 5.41 15.20
C ALA A 166 15.04 5.96 14.60
N MET A 167 14.32 6.82 15.33
CA MET A 167 13.11 7.47 14.80
C MET A 167 13.42 8.38 13.62
N ARG A 168 14.50 9.17 13.67
CA ARG A 168 14.95 9.97 12.52
C ARG A 168 15.29 9.12 11.31
N ALA A 169 15.96 7.98 11.52
CA ALA A 169 16.27 7.04 10.44
C ALA A 169 14.98 6.48 9.80
N ALA A 170 14.00 6.07 10.61
CA ALA A 170 12.71 5.61 10.12
C ALA A 170 11.97 6.70 9.32
N LEU A 171 11.95 7.96 9.79
CA LEU A 171 11.35 9.07 9.05
C LEU A 171 12.10 9.41 7.76
N ALA A 172 13.41 9.23 7.72
CA ALA A 172 14.20 9.39 6.49
C ALA A 172 13.88 8.28 5.47
N GLU A 173 13.68 7.04 5.93
CA GLU A 173 13.22 5.93 5.08
C GLU A 173 11.82 6.21 4.51
N LEU A 174 10.90 6.74 5.32
CA LEU A 174 9.54 7.07 4.87
C LEU A 174 9.55 8.20 3.82
N HIS A 175 10.31 9.28 4.04
CA HIS A 175 10.50 10.32 3.02
C HIS A 175 11.12 9.76 1.73
N ALA A 176 12.06 8.83 1.87
CA ALA A 176 12.71 8.22 0.72
C ALA A 176 11.75 7.34 -0.10
N ALA A 177 10.87 6.60 0.58
CA ALA A 177 9.84 5.81 -0.05
C ALA A 177 8.82 6.71 -0.77
N ALA A 178 8.38 7.82 -0.17
CA ALA A 178 7.41 8.76 -0.73
C ALA A 178 7.90 9.55 -1.97
N ARG A 179 9.15 9.38 -2.41
CA ARG A 179 9.66 10.05 -3.62
C ARG A 179 9.00 9.56 -4.92
N HIS A 180 8.38 8.37 -4.91
CA HIS A 180 7.68 7.88 -6.10
C HIS A 180 6.48 8.77 -6.49
N HIS A 181 5.89 9.52 -5.55
CA HIS A 181 4.82 10.48 -5.86
C HIS A 181 5.22 11.48 -6.95
N GLU A 182 6.50 11.91 -7.00
CA GLU A 182 6.96 12.81 -8.06
C GLU A 182 6.86 12.18 -9.45
N LEU A 183 7.11 10.87 -9.57
CA LEU A 183 7.00 10.14 -10.83
C LEU A 183 5.54 9.94 -11.23
N GLU A 184 4.67 9.72 -10.24
CA GLU A 184 3.24 9.60 -10.47
C GLU A 184 2.65 10.90 -10.99
N GLU A 185 2.92 12.01 -10.30
CA GLU A 185 2.44 13.34 -10.65
C GLU A 185 2.97 13.82 -12.00
N ARG A 186 4.26 13.57 -12.29
CA ARG A 186 4.89 14.08 -13.52
C ARG A 186 4.66 13.19 -14.73
N VAL A 187 4.47 11.89 -14.54
CA VAL A 187 4.52 10.92 -15.64
C VAL A 187 3.26 10.05 -15.72
N LEU A 188 2.95 9.30 -14.66
CA LEU A 188 1.84 8.33 -14.68
C LEU A 188 0.47 9.01 -14.78
N PHE A 189 0.17 9.96 -13.90
CA PHE A 189 -1.13 10.64 -13.84
C PHE A 189 -1.40 11.41 -15.14
N PRO A 190 -0.47 12.24 -15.67
CA PRO A 190 -0.69 12.91 -16.95
C PRO A 190 -0.89 11.92 -18.10
N ALA A 191 -0.18 10.78 -18.10
CA ALA A 191 -0.37 9.75 -19.12
C ALA A 191 -1.78 9.17 -19.08
N LEU A 192 -2.31 8.88 -17.89
CA LEU A 192 -3.67 8.36 -17.73
C LEU A 192 -4.73 9.40 -18.13
N ARG A 193 -4.58 10.66 -17.71
CA ARG A 193 -5.50 11.76 -18.07
C ARG A 193 -5.62 11.98 -19.57
N ARG A 194 -4.51 11.82 -20.31
CA ARG A 194 -4.53 11.89 -21.79
C ARG A 194 -5.34 10.77 -22.44
N ARG A 195 -5.57 9.65 -21.75
CA ARG A 195 -6.31 8.49 -22.28
C ARG A 195 -7.75 8.44 -21.83
N SER A 196 -8.04 8.85 -20.59
CA SER A 196 -9.38 8.81 -20.04
C SER A 196 -9.58 9.86 -18.96
N ARG A 197 -10.71 10.57 -19.05
CA ARG A 197 -11.18 11.51 -18.03
C ARG A 197 -11.91 10.83 -16.86
N ALA A 198 -12.22 9.54 -16.99
CA ALA A 198 -12.98 8.80 -15.98
C ALA A 198 -12.29 8.72 -14.61
N TRP A 199 -10.97 8.93 -14.59
CA TRP A 199 -10.13 8.82 -13.40
C TRP A 199 -9.70 10.18 -12.85
N ASP A 200 -10.08 11.30 -13.48
CA ASP A 200 -9.61 12.64 -13.12
C ASP A 200 -9.86 12.96 -11.64
N ALA A 201 -11.03 12.60 -11.11
CA ALA A 201 -11.39 12.85 -9.71
C ALA A 201 -10.54 12.04 -8.72
N GLU A 202 -10.21 10.79 -9.03
CA GLU A 202 -9.36 9.96 -8.18
C GLU A 202 -7.91 10.44 -8.24
N LEU A 203 -7.42 10.82 -9.42
CA LEU A 203 -6.09 11.41 -9.58
C LEU A 203 -5.98 12.75 -8.83
N ASP A 204 -7.02 13.59 -8.84
CA ASP A 204 -7.06 14.82 -8.05
C ASP A 204 -7.04 14.55 -6.53
N GLU A 205 -7.68 13.47 -6.09
CA GLU A 205 -7.65 13.03 -4.69
C GLU A 205 -6.26 12.53 -4.28
N LEU A 206 -5.63 11.67 -5.07
CA LEU A 206 -4.27 11.20 -4.80
C LEU A 206 -3.27 12.37 -4.76
N SER A 207 -3.38 13.34 -5.66
CA SER A 207 -2.55 14.55 -5.60
C SER A 207 -2.76 15.38 -4.33
N ARG A 208 -3.98 15.39 -3.77
CA ARG A 208 -4.22 16.00 -2.44
C ARG A 208 -3.58 15.17 -1.34
N GLN A 209 -3.66 13.85 -1.44
CA GLN A 209 -3.04 12.92 -0.49
C GLN A 209 -1.51 13.06 -0.48
N HIS A 210 -0.84 13.15 -1.62
CA HIS A 210 0.62 13.38 -1.67
C HIS A 210 1.06 14.61 -0.87
N ARG A 211 0.33 15.73 -1.00
CA ARG A 211 0.60 16.95 -0.21
C ARG A 211 0.34 16.72 1.27
N ARG A 212 -0.76 16.04 1.60
CA ARG A 212 -1.10 15.72 2.99
C ARG A 212 -0.06 14.80 3.64
N GLU A 213 0.50 13.85 2.90
CA GLU A 213 1.54 12.98 3.41
C GLU A 213 2.79 13.77 3.82
N ALA A 214 3.22 14.71 2.98
CA ALA A 214 4.35 15.58 3.30
C ALA A 214 4.12 16.39 4.58
N GLU A 215 2.89 16.87 4.82
CA GLU A 215 2.52 17.54 6.07
C GLU A 215 2.60 16.61 7.29
N LEU A 216 2.11 15.36 7.15
CA LEU A 216 2.14 14.35 8.21
C LEU A 216 3.58 13.96 8.56
N LEU A 217 4.43 13.73 7.56
CA LEU A 217 5.86 13.45 7.76
C LEU A 217 6.58 14.63 8.42
N GLY A 218 6.26 15.86 8.03
CA GLY A 218 6.76 17.07 8.68
C GLY A 218 6.33 17.18 10.14
N ALA A 219 5.08 16.83 10.46
CA ALA A 219 4.58 16.80 11.83
C ALA A 219 5.28 15.71 12.68
N LEU A 220 5.48 14.52 12.13
CA LEU A 220 6.24 13.45 12.77
C LEU A 220 7.70 13.86 13.02
N GLY A 221 8.33 14.55 12.06
CA GLY A 221 9.68 15.10 12.21
C GLY A 221 9.80 16.07 13.38
N ARG A 222 8.83 16.99 13.55
CA ARG A 222 8.78 17.90 14.70
C ARG A 222 8.59 17.14 16.02
N ALA A 223 7.70 16.14 16.05
CA ALA A 223 7.50 15.32 17.24
C ALA A 223 8.78 14.54 17.62
N ALA A 224 9.52 14.04 16.62
CA ALA A 224 10.78 13.33 16.84
C ALA A 224 11.88 14.18 17.49
N GLN A 225 11.92 15.48 17.25
CA GLN A 225 12.85 16.40 17.93
C GLN A 225 12.60 16.45 19.44
N GLY A 226 11.35 16.27 19.88
CA GLY A 226 10.99 16.26 21.30
C GLY A 226 11.58 15.08 22.11
N LEU A 227 12.04 14.01 21.44
CA LEU A 227 12.68 12.87 22.10
C LEU A 227 14.04 13.23 22.72
N GLU A 228 14.67 14.33 22.28
CA GLU A 228 15.95 14.81 22.79
C GLU A 228 15.78 15.87 23.89
N ALA A 229 14.54 16.14 24.31
CA ALA A 229 14.29 17.12 25.35
C ALA A 229 14.99 16.75 26.68
N PRO A 230 15.59 17.72 27.39
CA PRO A 230 16.30 17.46 28.65
C PRO A 230 15.35 17.00 29.77
N VAL A 231 14.07 17.37 29.68
CA VAL A 231 13.05 17.05 30.68
C VAL A 231 12.39 15.69 30.36
N PRO A 232 12.40 14.71 31.29
CA PRO A 232 11.78 13.40 31.07
C PRO A 232 10.30 13.47 30.67
N ALA A 233 9.51 14.34 31.29
CA ALA A 233 8.10 14.51 30.95
C ALA A 233 7.89 14.98 29.50
N ALA A 234 8.75 15.86 28.98
CA ALA A 234 8.69 16.31 27.60
C ALA A 234 9.03 15.19 26.61
N ARG A 235 10.01 14.33 26.94
CA ARG A 235 10.32 13.14 26.13
C ARG A 235 9.18 12.14 26.08
N SER A 236 8.53 11.89 27.23
CA SER A 236 7.35 11.02 27.29
C SER A 236 6.21 11.57 26.42
N ALA A 237 5.90 12.86 26.53
CA ALA A 237 4.88 13.51 25.70
C ALA A 237 5.20 13.42 24.20
N ALA A 238 6.48 13.59 23.82
CA ALA A 238 6.93 13.45 22.44
C ALA A 238 6.78 12.00 21.93
N ALA A 239 7.08 11.00 22.75
CA ALA A 239 6.90 9.59 22.40
C ALA A 239 5.42 9.21 22.21
N GLU A 240 4.52 9.76 23.04
CA GLU A 240 3.07 9.58 22.88
C GLU A 240 2.56 10.24 21.59
N ALA A 241 2.94 11.50 21.35
CA ALA A 241 2.59 12.22 20.13
C ALA A 241 3.12 11.52 18.86
N LEU A 242 4.32 10.93 18.92
CA LEU A 242 4.87 10.12 17.83
C LEU A 242 4.05 8.85 17.60
N LEU A 243 3.63 8.14 18.65
CA LEU A 243 2.81 6.94 18.47
C LEU A 243 1.47 7.26 17.84
N GLU A 244 0.78 8.30 18.33
CA GLU A 244 -0.50 8.74 17.77
C GLU A 244 -0.35 9.22 16.33
N GLY A 245 0.65 10.07 16.07
CA GLY A 245 0.97 10.54 14.73
C GLY A 245 1.32 9.40 13.77
N MET A 246 2.08 8.41 14.24
CA MET A 246 2.50 7.27 13.41
C MET A 246 1.33 6.33 13.12
N GLN A 247 0.39 6.16 14.05
CA GLN A 247 -0.85 5.42 13.82
C GLN A 247 -1.74 6.13 12.79
N ALA A 248 -1.86 7.45 12.89
CA ALA A 248 -2.61 8.25 11.91
C ALA A 248 -1.95 8.19 10.53
N TYR A 249 -0.62 8.32 10.46
CA TYR A 249 0.14 8.18 9.22
C TYR A 249 0.00 6.78 8.62
N ALA A 250 0.05 5.72 9.43
CA ALA A 250 -0.16 4.35 8.97
C ALA A 250 -1.53 4.15 8.33
N ALA A 251 -2.60 4.63 8.98
CA ALA A 251 -3.95 4.56 8.42
C ALA A 251 -4.06 5.34 7.10
N PHE A 252 -3.48 6.53 7.05
CA PHE A 252 -3.44 7.38 5.86
C PHE A 252 -2.72 6.70 4.70
N VAL A 253 -1.49 6.22 4.91
CA VAL A 253 -0.68 5.66 3.82
C VAL A 253 -1.25 4.34 3.31
N TRP A 254 -1.87 3.53 4.18
CA TRP A 254 -2.54 2.31 3.72
C TRP A 254 -3.80 2.60 2.90
N GLU A 255 -4.55 3.66 3.22
CA GLU A 255 -5.65 4.10 2.37
C GLU A 255 -5.15 4.59 1.01
N HIS A 256 -4.13 5.45 1.03
CA HIS A 256 -3.51 6.04 -0.16
C HIS A 256 -3.00 4.96 -1.13
N GLN A 257 -2.15 4.06 -0.65
CA GLN A 257 -1.62 2.95 -1.43
C GLN A 257 -2.73 2.03 -1.94
N GLY A 258 -3.80 1.83 -1.17
CA GLY A 258 -4.94 1.02 -1.60
C GLY A 258 -5.64 1.57 -2.85
N ARG A 259 -5.77 2.90 -2.93
CA ARG A 259 -6.34 3.59 -4.10
C ARG A 259 -5.42 3.47 -5.31
N GLU A 260 -4.12 3.60 -5.13
CA GLU A 260 -3.15 3.46 -6.21
C GLU A 260 -3.11 2.03 -6.75
N GLU A 261 -2.94 1.05 -5.85
CA GLU A 261 -2.81 -0.37 -6.18
C GLU A 261 -4.11 -0.96 -6.74
N GLY A 262 -5.26 -0.60 -6.16
CA GLY A 262 -6.55 -1.20 -6.49
C GLY A 262 -7.35 -0.46 -7.57
N VAL A 263 -7.03 0.82 -7.86
CA VAL A 263 -7.79 1.65 -8.80
C VAL A 263 -6.90 2.19 -9.92
N VAL A 264 -5.87 2.98 -9.58
CA VAL A 264 -5.11 3.74 -10.58
C VAL A 264 -4.17 2.85 -11.40
N LEU A 265 -3.41 1.95 -10.77
CA LEU A 265 -2.54 1.02 -11.48
C LEU A 265 -3.32 0.12 -12.45
N PRO A 266 -4.42 -0.55 -12.04
CA PRO A 266 -5.24 -1.32 -12.97
C PRO A 266 -5.85 -0.48 -14.09
N ALA A 267 -6.31 0.74 -13.79
CA ALA A 267 -6.81 1.67 -14.80
C ALA A 267 -5.71 2.04 -15.81
N ALA A 268 -4.50 2.34 -15.35
CA ALA A 268 -3.37 2.63 -16.21
C ALA A 268 -3.02 1.44 -17.12
N ARG A 269 -3.00 0.22 -16.57
CA ARG A 269 -2.71 -1.00 -17.36
C ARG A 269 -3.72 -1.21 -18.50
N ARG A 270 -4.99 -0.88 -18.25
CA ARG A 270 -6.06 -0.99 -19.25
C ARG A 270 -6.05 0.15 -20.28
N CYS A 271 -5.69 1.37 -19.89
CA CYS A 271 -5.84 2.56 -20.73
C CYS A 271 -4.56 2.94 -21.48
N LEU A 272 -3.38 2.65 -20.91
CA LEU A 272 -2.10 3.03 -21.50
C LEU A 272 -1.64 2.00 -22.53
N ARG A 273 -1.08 2.49 -23.64
CA ARG A 273 -0.38 1.68 -24.63
C ARG A 273 1.10 1.55 -24.26
N ASP A 274 1.79 0.64 -24.92
CA ASP A 274 3.21 0.36 -24.69
C ASP A 274 4.11 1.59 -24.87
N GLU A 275 3.81 2.51 -25.80
CA GLU A 275 4.61 3.74 -25.94
C GLU A 275 4.53 4.63 -24.69
N ALA A 276 3.35 4.69 -24.06
CA ALA A 276 3.18 5.45 -22.83
C ALA A 276 3.88 4.74 -21.65
N TRP A 277 3.77 3.41 -21.58
CA TRP A 277 4.49 2.62 -20.58
C TRP A 277 6.01 2.70 -20.72
N ALA A 278 6.53 2.80 -21.95
CA ALA A 278 7.97 2.99 -22.18
C ALA A 278 8.48 4.32 -21.61
N ALA A 279 7.70 5.40 -21.75
CA ALA A 279 8.03 6.68 -21.13
C ALA A 279 7.99 6.63 -19.60
N VAL A 280 6.99 5.94 -19.03
CA VAL A 280 6.88 5.73 -17.58
C VAL A 280 8.06 4.89 -17.05
N ASP A 281 8.39 3.77 -17.71
CA ASP A 281 9.51 2.90 -17.34
C ASP A 281 10.85 3.65 -17.38
N ALA A 282 11.09 4.44 -18.43
CA ALA A 282 12.30 5.24 -18.56
C ALA A 282 12.48 6.21 -17.37
N ALA A 283 11.42 6.95 -17.02
CA ALA A 283 11.44 7.88 -15.89
C ALA A 283 11.68 7.15 -14.55
N TRP A 284 11.05 5.99 -14.35
CA TRP A 284 11.22 5.20 -13.12
C TRP A 284 12.64 4.62 -13.00
N ARG A 285 13.27 4.23 -14.11
CA ARG A 285 14.66 3.76 -14.13
C ARG A 285 15.65 4.88 -13.84
N GLU A 286 15.43 6.07 -14.42
CA GLU A 286 16.27 7.24 -14.16
C GLU A 286 16.24 7.61 -12.67
N ALA A 287 15.06 7.68 -12.07
CA ALA A 287 14.91 7.99 -10.66
C ALA A 287 15.57 6.95 -9.72
N GLN A 288 15.50 5.66 -10.05
CA GLN A 288 16.16 4.60 -9.29
C GLN A 288 17.68 4.58 -9.49
N GLY A 289 18.16 4.94 -10.68
CA GLY A 289 19.60 5.03 -11.00
C GLY A 289 20.27 6.28 -10.41
N ALA A 290 19.51 7.31 -10.08
CA ALA A 290 19.98 8.56 -9.49
C ALA A 290 20.25 8.51 -7.97
N ALA A 291 20.47 7.32 -7.39
CA ALA A 291 20.98 7.21 -6.02
C ALA A 291 22.23 8.09 -5.85
N PRO A 292 22.36 8.87 -4.76
CA PRO A 292 23.31 9.97 -4.72
C PRO A 292 24.72 9.42 -4.90
N ALA A 293 25.42 9.96 -5.91
CA ALA A 293 26.86 9.83 -5.98
C ALA A 293 27.41 10.19 -4.59
N ARG A 294 28.07 9.24 -3.93
CA ARG A 294 28.84 9.52 -2.72
C ARG A 294 29.66 10.76 -3.01
N ARG A 295 29.39 11.87 -2.32
CA ARG A 295 30.36 12.96 -2.25
C ARG A 295 31.58 12.34 -1.58
N LEU A 296 32.52 11.89 -2.39
CA LEU A 296 33.87 11.69 -1.95
C LEU A 296 34.29 13.06 -1.43
N HIS A 297 34.41 13.17 -0.11
CA HIS A 297 35.22 14.22 0.49
C HIS A 297 36.58 14.09 -0.18
N ALA A 298 36.87 15.01 -1.10
CA ALA A 298 38.23 15.23 -1.53
C ALA A 298 38.91 15.87 -0.33
N ASP A 299 39.76 15.08 0.33
CA ASP A 299 40.78 15.58 1.23
C ASP A 299 41.48 16.76 0.55
N GLY A 300 41.37 17.92 1.18
CA GLY A 300 42.11 19.11 0.79
C GLY A 300 43.60 18.86 0.96
N ALA A 301 44.27 18.67 -0.17
CA ALA A 301 45.72 18.74 -0.27
C ALA A 301 46.24 20.08 0.27
N ALA A 302 47.39 20.01 0.94
CA ALA A 302 48.10 21.11 1.57
C ALA A 302 48.44 22.27 0.60
N PRO A 303 48.57 23.51 1.11
CA PRO A 303 48.91 24.66 0.29
C PRO A 303 50.41 24.72 -0.04
N CYS A 304 50.72 25.04 -1.31
CA CYS A 304 52.04 25.44 -1.75
C CYS A 304 52.25 26.93 -1.42
N ALA A 305 53.30 27.25 -0.67
CA ALA A 305 53.72 28.63 -0.38
C ALA A 305 54.51 29.22 -1.57
N PRO A 306 54.41 30.54 -1.82
CA PRO A 306 55.31 31.22 -2.74
C PRO A 306 56.60 31.67 -2.02
N ALA A 307 57.65 31.87 -2.83
CA ALA A 307 59.01 32.24 -2.46
C ALA A 307 59.15 33.50 -1.60
#